data_AF-A0A2X2VD77-F1
#
_entry.id   AF-A0A2X2VD77-F1
#
_cell.length_a   1.000
_cell.length_b   1.000
_cell.length_c   1.000
_cell.angle_alpha   90.00
_cell.angle_beta   90.00
_cell.angle_gamma   90.00
#
_symmetry.space_group_name_H-M   'P 1'
#
loop_
_entity.id
_entity.type
_entity.pdbx_description
1 polymer ?
#
loop_
_entity_poly.entity_id
_entity_poly.type
_entity_poly.pdbx_seq_one_letter_code
_entity_poly.pdbx_strand_id
1 'polypeptide(L)'
;MNMLALTIILPLIGFVLLAFSRGRWSENLSATVGVGSIGLAALVTAFVGVEFFANGKQAFSQPLWTWMSVGDFNIGFNLVLDGLSLTMLSVVTGVGFLIHMFASWYMRGEEGYSRFFAYTNLFIASMVILVLSDNLLLMYLGWEGVGLCSYLLIGFYYTDPKNGAAAMKAFVVTRVGDVFLAFALFILYNELGTLNFREMVELAPAHFADGNNMLMWATLMLLGGAVGKSAQLPLQTWLADRDGGPDACLRADPRRDDGYRRCLPDCPYPRPVPDDAGSAASWVGIVGAITLVLAGFAALVQTDIKRVLAYSTMSQIGYMFLALGVQAWDAAIFHLMTHAFFKALLFLASGSVILACHHEQNIFKMGGLRKSIPLVYLCFLGGWRGAVGSAADYRRLLQ
;
A
#
# COMPACT_ATOMS: atom_id res chain seq x y z
N MET A 1 -12.45 16.09 14.83
CA MET A 1 -12.12 15.51 13.50
C MET A 1 -11.33 16.47 12.60
N ASN A 2 -11.27 17.76 12.95
CA ASN A 2 -10.57 18.82 12.18
C ASN A 2 -9.05 18.65 12.05
N MET A 3 -8.45 17.70 12.78
CA MET A 3 -7.01 17.41 12.77
C MET A 3 -6.59 16.47 11.65
N LEU A 4 -7.51 16.02 10.79
CA LEU A 4 -7.22 15.05 9.73
C LEU A 4 -6.03 15.48 8.84
N ALA A 5 -5.96 16.76 8.50
CA ALA A 5 -4.84 17.31 7.72
C ALA A 5 -3.47 17.12 8.40
N LEU A 6 -3.40 17.05 9.73
CA LEU A 6 -2.13 16.82 10.45
C LEU A 6 -1.54 15.44 10.16
N THR A 7 -2.35 14.46 9.79
CA THR A 7 -1.86 13.13 9.38
C THR A 7 -1.01 13.18 8.11
N ILE A 8 -1.18 14.22 7.27
CA ILE A 8 -0.36 14.49 6.08
C ILE A 8 0.75 15.49 6.41
N ILE A 9 0.41 16.58 7.12
CA ILE A 9 1.33 17.68 7.40
C ILE A 9 2.52 17.20 8.27
N LEU A 10 2.29 16.35 9.27
CA LEU A 10 3.35 15.88 10.16
C LEU A 10 4.43 15.08 9.40
N PRO A 11 4.10 14.02 8.63
CA PRO A 11 5.08 13.35 7.76
C PRO A 11 5.76 14.30 6.76
N LEU A 12 5.01 15.25 6.17
CA LEU A 12 5.53 16.17 5.16
C LEU A 12 6.52 17.19 5.74
N ILE A 13 6.24 17.74 6.93
CA ILE A 13 7.21 18.56 7.68
C ILE A 13 8.45 17.74 8.02
N GLY A 14 8.28 16.49 8.49
CA GLY A 14 9.41 15.61 8.75
C GLY A 14 10.27 15.37 7.51
N PHE A 15 9.65 15.11 6.35
CA PHE A 15 10.33 14.99 5.07
C PHE A 15 11.13 16.25 4.73
N VAL A 16 10.51 17.43 4.78
CA VAL A 16 11.17 18.70 4.46
C VAL A 16 12.37 18.92 5.37
N LEU A 17 12.18 18.82 6.69
CA LEU A 17 13.26 19.01 7.66
C LEU A 17 14.45 18.07 7.40
N LEU A 18 14.17 16.78 7.15
CA LEU A 18 15.20 15.77 6.89
C LEU A 18 15.88 15.96 5.53
N ALA A 19 15.14 16.31 4.48
CA ALA A 19 15.68 16.57 3.15
C ALA A 19 16.62 17.79 3.16
N PHE A 20 16.23 18.86 3.85
CA PHE A 20 17.04 20.08 3.98
C PHE A 20 18.20 19.96 4.97
N SER A 21 18.20 18.96 5.85
CA SER A 21 19.33 18.70 6.78
C SER A 21 20.64 18.37 6.06
N ARG A 22 20.58 17.84 4.82
CA ARG A 22 21.74 17.45 3.99
C ARG A 22 22.81 16.63 4.75
N GLY A 23 22.39 15.77 5.67
CA GLY A 23 23.31 14.93 6.47
C GLY A 23 24.09 15.69 7.56
N ARG A 24 23.75 16.95 7.84
CA ARG A 24 24.36 17.73 8.93
C ARG A 24 23.84 17.34 10.31
N TRP A 25 22.70 16.65 10.36
CA TRP A 25 22.09 16.19 11.60
C TRP A 25 22.68 14.86 12.03
N SER A 26 22.80 14.67 13.35
CA SER A 26 23.16 13.37 13.90
C SER A 26 22.08 12.32 13.58
N GLU A 27 22.47 11.04 13.59
CA GLU A 27 21.54 9.93 13.38
C GLU A 27 20.39 9.98 14.39
N ASN A 28 20.68 10.25 15.67
CA ASN A 28 19.66 10.35 16.71
C ASN A 28 18.65 11.47 16.41
N LEU A 29 19.11 12.66 16.03
CA LEU A 29 18.19 13.77 15.70
C LEU A 29 17.36 13.45 14.46
N SER A 30 17.99 12.88 13.42
CA SER A 30 17.31 12.46 12.21
C SER A 30 16.26 11.38 12.49
N ALA A 31 16.57 10.42 13.36
CA ALA A 31 15.66 9.38 13.82
C ALA A 31 14.50 9.99 14.63
N THR A 32 14.78 10.89 15.57
CA THR A 32 13.74 11.55 16.38
C THR A 32 12.77 12.33 15.50
N VAL A 33 13.24 13.05 14.49
CA VAL A 33 12.36 13.77 13.56
C VAL A 33 11.61 12.82 12.63
N GLY A 34 12.30 11.85 12.02
CA GLY A 34 11.70 10.86 11.13
C GLY A 34 10.64 10.03 11.84
N VAL A 35 11.04 9.25 12.84
CA VAL A 35 10.15 8.39 13.63
C VAL A 35 9.11 9.20 14.41
N GLY A 36 9.50 10.33 15.00
CA GLY A 36 8.61 11.16 15.81
C GLY A 36 7.48 11.79 15.00
N SER A 37 7.75 12.26 13.78
CA SER A 37 6.71 12.81 12.90
C SER A 37 5.64 11.77 12.53
N ILE A 38 6.05 10.53 12.22
CA ILE A 38 5.12 9.44 11.92
C ILE A 38 4.40 8.96 13.19
N GLY A 39 5.08 8.94 14.33
CA GLY A 39 4.48 8.61 15.63
C GLY A 39 3.39 9.61 16.03
N LEU A 40 3.63 10.91 15.84
CA LEU A 40 2.61 11.94 16.04
C LEU A 40 1.44 11.78 15.05
N ALA A 41 1.71 11.43 13.79
CA ALA A 41 0.66 11.15 12.82
C ALA A 41 -0.20 9.94 13.24
N ALA A 42 0.41 8.86 13.75
CA ALA A 42 -0.31 7.70 14.27
C ALA A 42 -1.14 8.04 15.52
N LEU A 43 -0.65 8.91 16.41
CA LEU A 43 -1.42 9.42 17.53
C LEU A 43 -2.63 10.24 17.05
N VAL A 44 -2.45 11.13 16.08
CA VAL A 44 -3.56 11.88 15.47
C VAL A 44 -4.59 10.93 14.85
N THR A 45 -4.14 9.90 14.13
CA THR A 45 -5.03 8.86 13.58
C THR A 45 -5.86 8.19 14.68
N ALA A 46 -5.23 7.84 15.81
CA ALA A 46 -5.94 7.24 16.94
C ALA A 46 -6.99 8.20 17.54
N PHE A 47 -6.64 9.48 17.72
CA PHE A 47 -7.59 10.50 18.20
C PHE A 47 -8.76 10.69 17.24
N VAL A 48 -8.48 10.85 15.94
CA VAL A 48 -9.50 10.99 14.90
C VAL A 48 -10.39 9.74 14.81
N GLY A 49 -9.80 8.55 15.01
CA GLY A 49 -10.55 7.29 15.08
C GLY A 49 -11.52 7.24 16.26
N VAL A 50 -11.07 7.65 17.45
CA VAL A 50 -11.94 7.73 18.64
C VAL A 50 -13.11 8.70 18.40
N GLU A 51 -12.83 9.88 17.82
CA GLU A 51 -13.88 10.85 17.46
C GLU A 51 -14.84 10.30 16.40
N PHE A 52 -14.34 9.56 15.40
CA PHE A 52 -15.17 8.94 14.37
C PHE A 52 -16.17 7.94 14.98
N PHE A 53 -15.71 7.09 15.91
CA PHE A 53 -16.61 6.17 16.61
C PHE A 53 -17.57 6.89 17.56
N ALA A 54 -17.12 7.94 18.25
CA ALA A 54 -17.95 8.74 19.14
C ALA A 54 -19.06 9.50 18.40
N ASN A 55 -18.78 9.97 17.18
CA ASN A 55 -19.75 10.65 16.30
C ASN A 55 -20.65 9.69 15.52
N GLY A 56 -20.79 8.43 15.96
CA GLY A 56 -21.70 7.47 15.35
C GLY A 56 -21.26 6.94 13.98
N LYS A 57 -19.94 6.93 13.70
CA LYS A 57 -19.35 6.41 12.45
C LYS A 57 -19.80 7.14 11.18
N GLN A 58 -20.17 8.41 11.30
CA GLN A 58 -20.55 9.21 10.14
C GLN A 58 -19.32 9.57 9.30
N ALA A 59 -19.44 9.45 7.98
CA ALA A 59 -18.41 9.87 7.05
C ALA A 59 -18.16 11.38 7.21
N PHE A 60 -16.90 11.76 7.33
CA PHE A 60 -16.47 13.14 7.54
C PHE A 60 -15.69 13.62 6.32
N SER A 61 -16.14 14.73 5.72
CA SER A 61 -15.45 15.38 4.62
C SER A 61 -14.89 16.72 5.11
N GLN A 62 -13.60 16.91 4.93
CA GLN A 62 -12.87 18.14 5.23
C GLN A 62 -12.37 18.77 3.92
N PRO A 63 -13.11 19.74 3.35
CA PRO A 63 -12.60 20.52 2.24
C PRO A 63 -11.46 21.43 2.71
N LEU A 64 -10.31 21.40 2.03
CA LEU A 64 -9.19 22.27 2.34
C LEU A 64 -9.17 23.51 1.44
N TRP A 65 -9.12 23.30 0.13
CA TRP A 65 -9.18 24.36 -0.89
C TRP A 65 -9.55 23.77 -2.26
N THR A 66 -9.89 24.62 -3.24
CA THR A 66 -10.07 24.20 -4.64
C THR A 66 -8.72 24.06 -5.32
N TRP A 67 -8.36 22.86 -5.76
CA TRP A 67 -7.06 22.61 -6.38
C TRP A 67 -7.00 23.20 -7.79
N MET A 68 -8.01 22.96 -8.62
CA MET A 68 -8.10 23.50 -9.98
C MET A 68 -9.55 23.81 -10.35
N SER A 69 -9.76 24.91 -11.09
CA SER A 69 -11.06 25.30 -11.62
C SER A 69 -10.89 25.89 -13.02
N VAL A 70 -11.41 25.19 -14.04
CA VAL A 70 -11.35 25.59 -15.45
C VAL A 70 -12.66 25.23 -16.15
N GLY A 71 -13.51 26.21 -16.43
CA GLY A 71 -14.85 25.95 -16.97
C GLY A 71 -15.65 25.05 -16.03
N ASP A 72 -16.17 23.94 -16.55
CA ASP A 72 -16.89 22.93 -15.78
C ASP A 72 -15.96 21.96 -15.01
N PHE A 73 -14.65 21.99 -15.27
CA PHE A 73 -13.68 21.16 -14.56
C PHE A 73 -13.34 21.77 -13.19
N ASN A 74 -13.91 21.22 -12.11
CA ASN A 74 -13.64 21.65 -10.75
C ASN A 74 -13.12 20.47 -9.90
N ILE A 75 -11.89 20.59 -9.41
CA ILE A 75 -11.26 19.59 -8.56
C ILE A 75 -10.91 20.21 -7.21
N GLY A 76 -11.52 19.70 -6.15
CA GLY A 76 -11.22 20.05 -4.77
C GLY A 76 -10.03 19.27 -4.20
N PHE A 77 -9.28 19.92 -3.31
CA PHE A 77 -8.39 19.23 -2.37
C PHE A 77 -9.20 18.95 -1.10
N ASN A 78 -9.98 17.87 -1.14
CA ASN A 78 -10.85 17.46 -0.05
C ASN A 78 -10.35 16.15 0.55
N LEU A 79 -10.40 16.06 1.87
CA LEU A 79 -10.04 14.85 2.61
C LEU A 79 -11.31 14.19 3.14
N VAL A 80 -11.52 12.93 2.81
CA VAL A 80 -12.67 12.14 3.28
C VAL A 80 -12.19 11.06 4.25
N LEU A 81 -12.89 10.95 5.36
CA LEU A 81 -12.71 9.92 6.36
C LEU A 81 -14.02 9.14 6.53
N ASP A 82 -13.99 7.88 6.11
CA ASP A 82 -15.02 6.87 6.34
C ASP A 82 -14.41 5.64 7.02
N GLY A 83 -15.18 4.55 7.17
CA GLY A 83 -14.71 3.33 7.81
C GLY A 83 -13.53 2.65 7.08
N LEU A 84 -13.52 2.71 5.74
CA LEU A 84 -12.42 2.18 4.93
C LEU A 84 -11.16 3.02 5.12
N SER A 85 -11.30 4.33 4.92
CA SER A 85 -10.21 5.31 5.00
C SER A 85 -9.59 5.30 6.39
N LEU A 86 -10.41 5.17 7.46
CA LEU A 86 -9.91 5.02 8.83
C LEU A 86 -9.11 3.72 9.01
N THR A 87 -9.59 2.60 8.45
CA THR A 87 -8.88 1.31 8.50
C THR A 87 -7.52 1.43 7.82
N MET A 88 -7.48 1.97 6.60
CA MET A 88 -6.25 2.17 5.84
C MET A 88 -5.31 3.17 6.50
N LEU A 89 -5.83 4.28 7.00
CA LEU A 89 -5.05 5.30 7.71
C LEU A 89 -4.40 4.72 8.96
N SER A 90 -5.14 3.90 9.71
CA SER A 90 -4.64 3.20 10.90
C SER A 90 -3.52 2.23 10.55
N VAL A 91 -3.67 1.45 9.46
CA VAL A 91 -2.62 0.55 8.98
C VAL A 91 -1.39 1.34 8.54
N VAL A 92 -1.56 2.37 7.70
CA VAL A 92 -0.46 3.16 7.14
C VAL A 92 0.34 3.87 8.22
N THR A 93 -0.33 4.56 9.14
CA THR A 93 0.37 5.32 10.20
C THR A 93 0.86 4.41 11.33
N GLY A 94 0.08 3.39 11.73
CA GLY A 94 0.44 2.46 12.80
C GLY A 94 1.56 1.50 12.41
N VAL A 95 1.37 0.71 11.34
CA VAL A 95 2.41 -0.20 10.84
C VAL A 95 3.61 0.61 10.33
N GLY A 96 3.36 1.75 9.68
CA GLY A 96 4.41 2.68 9.25
C GLY A 96 5.27 3.17 10.41
N PHE A 97 4.68 3.53 11.55
CA PHE A 97 5.43 3.92 12.74
C PHE A 97 6.33 2.79 13.26
N LEU A 98 5.82 1.56 13.36
CA LEU A 98 6.60 0.39 13.80
C LEU A 98 7.79 0.13 12.85
N ILE A 99 7.56 0.24 11.54
CA ILE A 99 8.61 0.12 10.52
C ILE A 99 9.66 1.22 10.70
N HIS A 100 9.27 2.48 10.93
CA HIS A 100 10.20 3.60 11.16
C HIS A 100 11.03 3.37 12.42
N MET A 101 10.40 2.88 13.48
CA MET A 101 11.07 2.57 14.74
C MET A 101 12.13 1.47 14.54
N PHE A 102 11.79 0.40 13.83
CA PHE A 102 12.75 -0.65 13.47
C PHE A 102 13.87 -0.13 12.55
N ALA A 103 13.52 0.64 11.52
CA ALA A 103 14.48 1.21 10.58
C ALA A 103 15.48 2.14 11.26
N SER A 104 15.07 2.83 12.34
CA SER A 104 15.96 3.70 13.12
C SER A 104 17.11 2.98 13.77
N TRP A 105 16.92 1.70 14.10
CA TRP A 105 17.96 0.80 14.57
C TRP A 105 18.71 0.16 13.40
N TYR A 106 17.98 -0.36 12.41
CA TYR A 106 18.54 -1.12 11.29
C TYR A 106 19.51 -0.30 10.42
N MET A 107 19.24 0.99 10.21
CA MET A 107 20.03 1.87 9.34
C MET A 107 21.20 2.55 10.04
N ARG A 108 21.47 2.29 11.33
CA ARG A 108 22.55 2.98 12.05
C ARG A 108 23.91 2.69 11.43
N GLY A 109 24.72 3.74 11.26
CA GLY A 109 26.03 3.64 10.62
C GLY A 109 26.00 3.59 9.09
N GLU A 110 24.83 3.60 8.46
CA GLU A 110 24.69 3.62 7.00
C GLU A 110 24.77 5.04 6.44
N GLU A 111 25.36 5.18 5.25
CA GLU A 111 25.41 6.45 4.54
C GLU A 111 24.02 6.94 4.14
N GLY A 112 23.76 8.23 4.34
CA GLY A 112 22.49 8.83 3.95
C GLY A 112 21.33 8.52 4.91
N TYR A 113 21.60 8.33 6.21
CA TYR A 113 20.59 8.11 7.25
C TYR A 113 19.43 9.12 7.19
N SER A 114 19.72 10.42 7.11
CA SER A 114 18.68 11.46 7.01
C SER A 114 17.89 11.40 5.69
N ARG A 115 18.55 11.00 4.59
CA ARG A 115 17.93 10.82 3.28
C ARG A 115 16.94 9.66 3.28
N PHE A 116 17.30 8.56 3.94
CA PHE A 116 16.42 7.41 4.10
C PHE A 116 15.11 7.83 4.80
N PHE A 117 15.21 8.47 5.97
CA PHE A 117 14.03 8.94 6.71
C PHE A 117 13.24 10.02 5.97
N ALA A 118 13.89 10.88 5.18
CA ALA A 118 13.18 11.82 4.33
C ALA A 118 12.29 11.07 3.32
N TYR A 119 12.84 10.09 2.60
CA TYR A 119 12.10 9.33 1.60
C TYR A 119 10.97 8.51 2.22
N THR A 120 11.17 7.89 3.38
CA THR A 120 10.11 7.13 4.06
C THR A 120 9.01 8.04 4.61
N ASN A 121 9.35 9.24 5.09
CA ASN A 121 8.35 10.22 5.51
C ASN A 121 7.49 10.71 4.34
N LEU A 122 8.10 11.00 3.19
CA LEU A 122 7.38 11.36 1.98
C LEU A 122 6.52 10.20 1.47
N PHE A 123 6.99 8.96 1.63
CA PHE A 123 6.24 7.76 1.29
C PHE A 123 4.96 7.64 2.12
N ILE A 124 5.03 7.89 3.44
CA ILE A 124 3.86 7.90 4.32
C ILE A 124 2.94 9.07 3.97
N ALA A 125 3.47 10.28 3.79
CA ALA A 125 2.66 11.45 3.40
C ALA A 125 1.85 11.18 2.11
N SER A 126 2.51 10.64 1.09
CA SER A 126 1.88 10.28 -0.20
C SER A 126 0.83 9.19 -0.02
N MET A 127 1.08 8.22 0.85
CA MET A 127 0.13 7.14 1.14
C MET A 127 -1.10 7.66 1.88
N VAL A 128 -0.93 8.59 2.83
CA VAL A 128 -2.06 9.20 3.54
C VAL A 128 -2.90 10.05 2.58
N ILE A 129 -2.29 10.81 1.67
CA ILE A 129 -3.01 11.51 0.59
C ILE A 129 -3.81 10.52 -0.27
N LEU A 130 -3.16 9.41 -0.67
CA LEU A 130 -3.81 8.35 -1.42
C LEU A 130 -5.00 7.78 -0.64
N VAL A 131 -4.91 7.61 0.68
CA VAL A 131 -5.97 7.05 1.55
C VAL A 131 -7.15 8.01 1.81
N LEU A 132 -6.87 9.32 1.86
CA LEU A 132 -7.88 10.32 2.24
C LEU A 132 -8.49 11.06 1.05
N SER A 133 -8.04 10.81 -0.17
CA SER A 133 -8.52 11.52 -1.35
C SER A 133 -10.00 11.30 -1.62
N ASP A 134 -10.73 12.40 -1.85
CA ASP A 134 -12.16 12.47 -2.20
C ASP A 134 -12.45 12.30 -3.71
N ASN A 135 -11.43 12.47 -4.55
CA ASN A 135 -11.56 12.35 -6.00
C ASN A 135 -10.37 11.60 -6.61
N LEU A 136 -10.58 11.08 -7.81
CA LEU A 136 -9.59 10.29 -8.55
C LEU A 136 -8.30 11.05 -8.83
N LEU A 137 -8.36 12.37 -9.02
CA LEU A 137 -7.17 13.15 -9.37
C LEU A 137 -6.27 13.40 -8.14
N LEU A 138 -6.88 13.67 -6.98
CA LEU A 138 -6.14 13.74 -5.72
C LEU A 138 -5.60 12.35 -5.32
N MET A 139 -6.35 11.28 -5.60
CA MET A 139 -5.85 9.91 -5.47
C MET A 139 -4.63 9.69 -6.36
N TYR A 140 -4.68 10.16 -7.62
CA TYR A 140 -3.58 10.09 -8.57
C TYR A 140 -2.32 10.81 -8.06
N LEU A 141 -2.46 11.98 -7.42
CA LEU A 141 -1.33 12.66 -6.78
C LEU A 141 -0.65 11.77 -5.72
N GLY A 142 -1.45 11.16 -4.84
CA GLY A 142 -0.95 10.20 -3.86
C GLY A 142 -0.25 9.01 -4.53
N TRP A 143 -0.89 8.44 -5.55
CA TRP A 143 -0.46 7.29 -6.36
C TRP A 143 0.89 7.50 -7.08
N GLU A 144 1.09 8.70 -7.60
CA GLU A 144 2.35 9.17 -8.18
C GLU A 144 3.45 9.33 -7.13
N GLY A 145 3.15 10.04 -6.03
CA GLY A 145 4.08 10.26 -4.93
C GLY A 145 4.56 8.93 -4.33
N VAL A 146 3.63 7.99 -4.21
CA VAL A 146 3.85 6.58 -3.87
C VAL A 146 4.86 5.91 -4.81
N GLY A 147 4.68 6.03 -6.12
CA GLY A 147 5.60 5.50 -7.14
C GLY A 147 6.99 6.12 -7.07
N LEU A 148 7.05 7.45 -6.96
CA LEU A 148 8.29 8.21 -6.85
C LEU A 148 9.10 7.81 -5.60
N CYS A 149 8.49 7.82 -4.43
CA CYS A 149 9.17 7.40 -3.20
C CYS A 149 9.65 5.95 -3.30
N SER A 150 8.89 5.11 -4.00
CA SER A 150 9.28 3.72 -4.20
C SER A 150 10.56 3.59 -5.02
N TYR A 151 10.66 4.36 -6.11
CA TYR A 151 11.86 4.44 -6.94
C TYR A 151 13.08 4.90 -6.13
N LEU A 152 12.93 5.98 -5.37
CA LEU A 152 14.00 6.56 -4.56
C LEU A 152 14.52 5.60 -3.49
N LEU A 153 13.63 4.83 -2.86
CA LEU A 153 14.00 3.88 -1.81
C LEU A 153 14.59 2.56 -2.34
N ILE A 154 14.12 2.06 -3.49
CA ILE A 154 14.72 0.88 -4.15
C ILE A 154 16.13 1.23 -4.64
N GLY A 155 16.28 2.40 -5.26
CA GLY A 155 17.56 2.93 -5.75
C GLY A 155 18.39 3.63 -4.67
N PHE A 156 18.12 3.39 -3.38
CA PHE A 156 18.78 4.10 -2.29
C PHE A 156 20.30 3.91 -2.29
N TYR A 157 20.75 2.68 -2.51
CA TYR A 157 22.15 2.34 -2.73
C TYR A 157 22.51 2.48 -4.22
N TYR A 158 22.48 3.72 -4.70
CA TYR A 158 22.68 4.09 -6.11
C TYR A 158 24.08 3.80 -6.66
N THR A 159 25.04 3.50 -5.79
CA THR A 159 26.42 3.15 -6.19
C THR A 159 26.51 1.80 -6.90
N ASP A 160 25.58 0.87 -6.62
CA ASP A 160 25.47 -0.39 -7.36
C ASP A 160 24.53 -0.22 -8.57
N PRO A 161 25.04 -0.40 -9.81
CA PRO A 161 24.23 -0.33 -11.03
C PRO A 161 23.02 -1.26 -11.02
N LYS A 162 23.10 -2.42 -10.34
CA LYS A 162 21.97 -3.38 -10.24
C LYS A 162 20.79 -2.76 -9.49
N ASN A 163 21.06 -1.99 -8.44
CA ASN A 163 20.03 -1.33 -7.64
C ASN A 163 19.36 -0.20 -8.43
N GLY A 164 20.15 0.56 -9.20
CA GLY A 164 19.64 1.56 -10.12
C GLY A 164 18.74 0.95 -11.22
N ALA A 165 19.16 -0.17 -11.81
CA ALA A 165 18.38 -0.88 -12.81
C ALA A 165 17.07 -1.45 -12.24
N ALA A 166 17.11 -2.02 -11.03
CA ALA A 166 15.93 -2.50 -10.31
C ALA A 166 14.94 -1.37 -10.01
N ALA A 167 15.43 -0.22 -9.53
CA ALA A 167 14.63 0.96 -9.30
C ALA A 167 13.96 1.44 -10.60
N MET A 168 14.74 1.55 -11.69
CA MET A 168 14.21 1.96 -13.00
C MET A 168 13.14 0.99 -13.52
N LYS A 169 13.37 -0.33 -13.42
CA LYS A 169 12.37 -1.33 -13.81
C LYS A 169 11.07 -1.16 -13.02
N ALA A 170 11.16 -1.00 -11.70
CA ALA A 170 9.99 -0.75 -10.86
C ALA A 170 9.28 0.54 -11.21
N PHE A 171 10.02 1.61 -11.48
CA PHE A 171 9.42 2.87 -11.90
C PHE A 171 8.71 2.72 -13.25
N VAL A 172 9.38 2.21 -14.28
CA VAL A 172 8.80 2.06 -15.63
C VAL A 172 7.55 1.17 -15.62
N VAL A 173 7.59 0.00 -14.98
CA VAL A 173 6.44 -0.91 -14.99
C VAL A 173 5.25 -0.31 -14.21
N THR A 174 5.50 0.40 -13.11
CA THR A 174 4.42 1.09 -12.39
C THR A 174 3.89 2.29 -13.17
N ARG A 175 4.75 3.05 -13.87
CA ARG A 175 4.34 4.12 -14.79
C ARG A 175 3.38 3.63 -15.87
N VAL A 176 3.62 2.44 -16.43
CA VAL A 176 2.71 1.84 -17.42
C VAL A 176 1.32 1.59 -16.82
N GLY A 177 1.25 1.07 -15.58
CA GLY A 177 -0.02 0.99 -14.84
C GLY A 177 -0.68 2.36 -14.68
N ASP A 178 0.11 3.37 -14.37
CA ASP A 178 -0.39 4.72 -14.07
C ASP A 178 -0.90 5.46 -15.31
N VAL A 179 -0.46 5.05 -16.51
CA VAL A 179 -1.05 5.47 -17.78
C VAL A 179 -2.45 4.86 -17.96
N PHE A 180 -2.65 3.58 -17.63
CA PHE A 180 -4.00 2.99 -17.64
C PHE A 180 -4.93 3.71 -16.66
N LEU A 181 -4.45 3.99 -15.44
CA LEU A 181 -5.21 4.79 -14.49
C LEU A 181 -5.57 6.17 -15.07
N ALA A 182 -4.63 6.85 -15.73
CA ALA A 182 -4.91 8.15 -16.38
C ALA A 182 -5.99 8.04 -17.47
N PHE A 183 -5.98 6.98 -18.29
CA PHE A 183 -7.06 6.75 -19.26
C PHE A 183 -8.41 6.54 -18.58
N ALA A 184 -8.47 5.84 -17.45
CA ALA A 184 -9.70 5.70 -16.69
C ALA A 184 -10.23 7.07 -16.21
N LEU A 185 -9.34 7.94 -15.71
CA LEU A 185 -9.71 9.30 -15.31
C LEU A 185 -10.30 10.10 -16.49
N PHE A 186 -9.67 10.03 -17.67
CA PHE A 186 -10.17 10.75 -18.84
C PHE A 186 -11.52 10.23 -19.32
N ILE A 187 -11.72 8.92 -19.35
CA ILE A 187 -13.01 8.32 -19.74
C ILE A 187 -14.09 8.71 -18.73
N LEU A 188 -13.85 8.53 -17.43
CA LEU A 188 -14.84 8.83 -16.38
C LEU A 188 -15.21 10.31 -16.37
N TYR A 189 -14.25 11.20 -16.52
CA TYR A 189 -14.53 12.63 -16.62
C TYR A 189 -15.32 12.98 -17.88
N ASN A 190 -14.97 12.40 -19.04
CA ASN A 190 -15.68 12.66 -20.29
C ASN A 190 -17.14 12.17 -20.25
N GLU A 191 -17.42 11.07 -19.57
CA GLU A 191 -18.76 10.51 -19.47
C GLU A 191 -19.60 11.18 -18.37
N LEU A 192 -19.02 11.40 -17.18
CA LEU A 192 -19.78 11.84 -15.99
C LEU A 192 -19.60 13.32 -15.63
N GLY A 193 -18.61 14.00 -16.22
CA GLY A 193 -18.29 15.40 -15.91
C GLY A 193 -17.70 15.63 -14.50
N THR A 194 -17.44 14.57 -13.74
CA THR A 194 -16.89 14.63 -12.38
C THR A 194 -15.89 13.51 -12.14
N LEU A 195 -14.95 13.76 -11.21
CA LEU A 195 -13.99 12.77 -10.72
C LEU A 195 -14.18 12.49 -9.22
N ASN A 196 -15.21 13.06 -8.60
CA ASN A 196 -15.55 12.78 -7.21
C ASN A 196 -16.16 11.38 -7.07
N PHE A 197 -15.69 10.59 -6.12
CA PHE A 197 -16.12 9.19 -5.98
C PHE A 197 -17.62 9.03 -5.74
N ARG A 198 -18.20 9.86 -4.87
CA ARG A 198 -19.61 9.78 -4.52
C ARG A 198 -20.50 10.19 -5.68
N GLU A 199 -20.19 11.31 -6.32
CA GLU A 199 -20.96 11.80 -7.47
C GLU A 199 -20.90 10.81 -8.64
N MET A 200 -19.74 10.20 -8.90
CA MET A 200 -19.61 9.18 -9.95
C MET A 200 -20.52 7.98 -9.69
N VAL A 201 -20.62 7.50 -8.44
CA VAL A 201 -21.52 6.38 -8.09
C VAL A 201 -22.99 6.76 -8.21
N GLU A 202 -23.35 8.00 -7.87
CA GLU A 202 -24.73 8.48 -7.96
C GLU A 202 -25.17 8.67 -9.43
N LEU A 203 -24.29 9.17 -10.30
CA LEU A 203 -24.58 9.46 -11.72
C LEU A 203 -24.46 8.25 -12.64
N ALA A 204 -23.54 7.32 -12.37
CA ALA A 204 -23.23 6.21 -13.26
C ALA A 204 -24.45 5.32 -13.61
N PRO A 205 -25.34 4.92 -12.69
CA PRO A 205 -26.47 4.04 -13.01
C PRO A 205 -27.45 4.67 -14.01
N ALA A 206 -27.66 5.99 -13.94
CA ALA A 206 -28.56 6.70 -14.83
C ALA A 206 -27.90 6.95 -16.19
N HIS A 207 -26.62 7.35 -16.20
CA HIS A 207 -25.87 7.68 -17.42
C HIS A 207 -25.56 6.45 -18.28
N PHE A 208 -25.24 5.30 -17.65
CA PHE A 208 -24.88 4.06 -18.36
C PHE A 208 -26.05 3.08 -18.53
N ALA A 209 -27.29 3.52 -18.30
CA ALA A 209 -28.49 2.66 -18.38
C ALA A 209 -28.68 2.01 -19.77
N ASP A 210 -28.23 2.67 -20.84
CA ASP A 210 -28.38 2.22 -22.23
C ASP A 210 -27.33 1.16 -22.66
N GLY A 211 -26.52 0.63 -21.73
CA GLY A 211 -25.54 -0.42 -22.03
C GLY A 211 -24.26 0.09 -22.70
N ASN A 212 -23.84 1.31 -22.40
CA ASN A 212 -22.62 1.89 -22.96
C ASN A 212 -21.36 1.17 -22.42
N ASN A 213 -20.57 0.60 -23.35
CA ASN A 213 -19.32 -0.12 -23.07
C ASN A 213 -18.21 0.76 -22.45
N MET A 214 -18.35 2.09 -22.43
CA MET A 214 -17.34 2.99 -21.85
C MET A 214 -17.12 2.74 -20.36
N LEU A 215 -18.14 2.33 -19.61
CA LEU A 215 -17.98 1.95 -18.20
C LEU A 215 -17.08 0.72 -18.03
N MET A 216 -17.20 -0.26 -18.93
CA MET A 216 -16.31 -1.43 -18.97
C MET A 216 -14.87 -1.01 -19.28
N TRP A 217 -14.66 -0.13 -20.26
CA TRP A 217 -13.32 0.39 -20.54
C TRP A 217 -12.74 1.18 -19.36
N ALA A 218 -13.50 2.09 -18.77
CA ALA A 218 -13.06 2.83 -17.59
C ALA A 218 -12.63 1.90 -16.45
N THR A 219 -13.44 0.89 -16.14
CA THR A 219 -13.15 -0.09 -15.06
C THR A 219 -11.99 -1.03 -15.40
N LEU A 220 -11.82 -1.46 -16.65
CA LEU A 220 -10.64 -2.21 -17.09
C LEU A 220 -9.35 -1.38 -17.05
N MET A 221 -9.44 -0.08 -17.35
CA MET A 221 -8.31 0.85 -17.25
C MET A 221 -7.95 1.13 -15.78
N LEU A 222 -8.93 1.23 -14.88
CA LEU A 222 -8.71 1.25 -13.43
C LEU A 222 -8.01 -0.03 -12.95
N LEU A 223 -8.45 -1.20 -13.45
CA LEU A 223 -7.80 -2.48 -13.18
C LEU A 223 -6.35 -2.47 -13.68
N GLY A 224 -6.07 -1.95 -14.87
CA GLY A 224 -4.70 -1.81 -15.38
C GLY A 224 -3.78 -1.01 -14.45
N GLY A 225 -4.30 0.08 -13.88
CA GLY A 225 -3.62 0.84 -12.83
C GLY A 225 -3.37 0.01 -11.58
N ALA A 226 -4.43 -0.62 -11.06
CA ALA A 226 -4.34 -1.47 -9.88
C ALA A 226 -3.32 -2.59 -10.05
N VAL A 227 -3.36 -3.33 -11.18
CA VAL A 227 -2.44 -4.42 -11.55
C VAL A 227 -0.97 -3.95 -11.53
N GLY A 228 -0.71 -2.74 -12.06
CA GLY A 228 0.64 -2.16 -12.07
C GLY A 228 1.24 -1.95 -10.67
N LYS A 229 0.49 -1.31 -9.75
CA LYS A 229 0.97 -1.06 -8.37
C LYS A 229 0.94 -2.28 -7.46
N SER A 230 -0.02 -3.17 -7.67
CA SER A 230 -0.19 -4.39 -6.88
C SER A 230 0.73 -5.55 -7.32
N ALA A 231 1.48 -5.36 -8.42
CA ALA A 231 2.35 -6.36 -9.03
C ALA A 231 1.58 -7.64 -9.39
N GLN A 232 0.41 -7.48 -10.00
CA GLN A 232 -0.37 -8.59 -10.55
C GLN A 232 0.05 -8.85 -12.00
N LEU A 233 -0.34 -10.01 -12.54
CA LEU A 233 -0.10 -10.30 -13.95
C LEU A 233 -0.84 -9.32 -14.86
N PRO A 234 -0.20 -8.86 -15.96
CA PRO A 234 1.15 -9.18 -16.45
C PRO A 234 2.26 -8.22 -15.99
N LEU A 235 1.98 -7.30 -15.06
CA LEU A 235 2.90 -6.25 -14.59
C LEU A 235 3.63 -6.61 -13.29
N GLN A 236 3.71 -7.90 -12.94
CA GLN A 236 4.29 -8.40 -11.69
C GLN A 236 5.82 -8.37 -11.63
N THR A 237 6.48 -8.21 -12.79
CA THR A 237 7.91 -8.49 -12.98
C THR A 237 8.85 -7.58 -12.20
N TRP A 238 8.37 -6.44 -11.70
CA TRP A 238 9.21 -5.50 -10.96
C TRP A 238 9.39 -5.85 -9.48
N LEU A 239 8.48 -6.63 -8.89
CA LEU A 239 8.49 -6.85 -7.43
C LEU A 239 9.67 -7.74 -7.00
N ALA A 240 10.00 -8.76 -7.79
CA ALA A 240 11.01 -9.76 -7.46
C ALA A 240 12.45 -9.26 -7.61
N ASP A 241 12.67 -8.16 -8.31
CA ASP A 241 14.01 -7.61 -8.58
C ASP A 241 14.44 -6.58 -7.51
N ARG A 242 13.70 -6.47 -6.40
CA ARG A 242 13.93 -5.46 -5.34
C ARG A 242 15.11 -5.78 -4.39
N ASP A 243 16.04 -6.65 -4.78
CA ASP A 243 17.08 -7.24 -3.92
C ASP A 243 18.09 -6.20 -3.35
N GLY A 244 18.07 -4.96 -3.85
CA GLY A 244 19.07 -3.92 -3.55
C GLY A 244 18.82 -2.96 -2.38
N GLY A 245 17.56 -2.66 -2.03
CA GLY A 245 17.24 -1.56 -1.11
C GLY A 245 17.15 -1.99 0.37
N PRO A 246 17.43 -1.10 1.35
CA PRO A 246 17.16 -1.37 2.77
C PRO A 246 15.66 -1.55 3.04
N ASP A 247 14.84 -0.99 2.14
CA ASP A 247 13.39 -1.09 2.03
C ASP A 247 12.86 -2.51 1.80
N ALA A 248 13.68 -3.42 1.28
CA ALA A 248 13.23 -4.79 1.01
C ALA A 248 12.88 -5.56 2.31
N CYS A 249 13.38 -5.10 3.47
CA CYS A 249 12.98 -5.59 4.79
C CYS A 249 11.87 -4.74 5.46
N LEU A 250 11.37 -3.69 4.81
CA LEU A 250 10.54 -2.66 5.47
C LEU A 250 9.17 -2.45 4.80
N ARG A 251 8.88 -3.06 3.65
CA ARG A 251 7.57 -2.95 3.01
C ARG A 251 6.64 -4.13 3.30
N ALA A 252 5.91 -4.02 4.41
CA ALA A 252 4.51 -4.43 4.40
C ALA A 252 3.72 -3.30 3.73
N ASP A 253 3.63 -3.33 2.41
CA ASP A 253 3.02 -2.24 1.65
C ASP A 253 1.48 -2.38 1.65
N PRO A 254 0.71 -1.47 2.29
CA PRO A 254 -0.76 -1.48 2.24
C PRO A 254 -1.30 -0.99 0.88
N ARG A 255 -0.43 -0.56 -0.05
CA ARG A 255 -0.77 0.03 -1.35
C ARG A 255 -1.51 -0.86 -2.35
N ARG A 256 -1.86 -2.08 -1.98
CA ARG A 256 -2.18 -3.08 -2.98
C ARG A 256 -3.65 -3.30 -3.26
N ASP A 257 -4.57 -2.85 -2.41
CA ASP A 257 -6.01 -3.01 -2.66
C ASP A 257 -6.84 -1.72 -2.65
N ASP A 258 -6.24 -0.58 -2.28
CA ASP A 258 -7.01 0.65 -1.99
C ASP A 258 -7.55 1.36 -3.26
N GLY A 259 -6.98 1.06 -4.43
CA GLY A 259 -7.41 1.65 -5.70
C GLY A 259 -8.75 1.11 -6.22
N TYR A 260 -9.09 -0.15 -5.94
CA TYR A 260 -10.32 -0.74 -6.46
C TYR A 260 -11.55 -0.38 -5.62
N ARG A 261 -11.43 -0.39 -4.28
CA ARG A 261 -12.57 -0.09 -3.39
C ARG A 261 -12.98 1.39 -3.45
N ARG A 262 -12.05 2.34 -3.61
CA ARG A 262 -12.45 3.75 -3.67
C ARG A 262 -13.13 4.14 -4.98
N CYS A 263 -12.94 3.37 -6.05
CA CYS A 263 -13.61 3.58 -7.33
C CYS A 263 -15.02 2.96 -7.41
N LEU A 264 -15.40 2.14 -6.44
CA LEU A 264 -16.75 1.58 -6.30
C LEU A 264 -17.24 1.71 -4.84
N PRO A 265 -17.58 2.93 -4.37
CA PRO A 265 -18.38 3.08 -3.18
C PRO A 265 -19.69 2.32 -3.29
N ASP A 266 -20.09 1.73 -2.16
CA ASP A 266 -21.30 0.96 -1.93
C ASP A 266 -22.53 1.54 -2.66
N CYS A 267 -22.98 0.84 -3.71
CA CYS A 267 -24.32 1.04 -4.25
C CYS A 267 -25.29 0.28 -3.31
N PRO A 268 -26.19 0.94 -2.57
CA PRO A 268 -27.04 0.30 -1.57
C PRO A 268 -28.23 -0.47 -2.20
N TYR A 269 -28.15 -0.81 -3.49
CA TYR A 269 -29.20 -1.55 -4.16
C TYR A 269 -28.77 -3.02 -4.32
N PRO A 270 -29.51 -3.98 -3.74
CA PRO A 270 -29.32 -5.40 -4.01
C PRO A 270 -29.87 -5.67 -5.41
N ARG A 271 -29.10 -5.32 -6.44
CA ARG A 271 -29.24 -5.97 -7.73
C ARG A 271 -28.11 -6.98 -7.81
N PRO A 272 -28.41 -8.26 -8.07
CA PRO A 272 -27.41 -9.13 -8.63
C PRO A 272 -26.99 -8.44 -9.93
N VAL A 273 -25.80 -7.84 -9.96
CA VAL A 273 -25.13 -7.62 -11.24
C VAL A 273 -25.07 -9.03 -11.83
N PRO A 274 -25.65 -9.28 -13.02
CA PRO A 274 -25.66 -10.61 -13.59
C PRO A 274 -24.25 -11.20 -13.54
N ASP A 275 -24.17 -12.51 -13.25
CA ASP A 275 -22.99 -13.37 -13.35
C ASP A 275 -22.47 -13.44 -14.80
N ASP A 276 -22.30 -12.30 -15.47
CA ASP A 276 -21.74 -12.22 -16.78
C ASP A 276 -20.23 -12.33 -16.62
N ALA A 277 -19.69 -13.45 -17.12
CA ALA A 277 -18.27 -13.78 -17.15
C ALA A 277 -17.38 -12.69 -17.82
N GLY A 278 -17.97 -11.66 -18.43
CA GLY A 278 -17.29 -10.51 -19.02
C GLY A 278 -17.27 -9.21 -18.18
N SER A 279 -17.81 -9.19 -16.96
CA SER A 279 -17.77 -8.00 -16.10
C SER A 279 -16.35 -7.65 -15.63
N ALA A 280 -16.05 -6.37 -15.38
CA ALA A 280 -14.72 -5.97 -14.91
C ALA A 280 -14.32 -6.64 -13.57
N ALA A 281 -15.30 -6.99 -12.73
CA ALA A 281 -15.08 -7.73 -11.49
C ALA A 281 -14.58 -9.16 -11.74
N SER A 282 -15.12 -9.88 -12.73
CA SER A 282 -14.64 -11.23 -13.06
C SER A 282 -13.18 -11.19 -13.51
N TRP A 283 -12.78 -10.17 -14.27
CA TRP A 283 -11.38 -9.96 -14.66
C TRP A 283 -10.45 -9.70 -13.47
N VAL A 284 -10.88 -8.93 -12.48
CA VAL A 284 -10.11 -8.73 -11.22
C VAL A 284 -9.87 -10.09 -10.55
N GLY A 285 -10.91 -10.91 -10.45
CA GLY A 285 -10.85 -12.23 -9.82
C GLY A 285 -9.93 -13.20 -10.58
N ILE A 286 -10.04 -13.23 -11.91
CA ILE A 286 -9.21 -14.09 -12.79
C ILE A 286 -7.73 -13.70 -12.67
N VAL A 287 -7.41 -12.40 -12.78
CA VAL A 287 -6.04 -11.91 -12.65
C VAL A 287 -5.47 -12.24 -11.26
N GLY A 288 -6.27 -12.07 -10.21
CA GLY A 288 -5.91 -12.45 -8.84
C GLY A 288 -5.63 -13.95 -8.69
N ALA A 289 -6.51 -14.80 -9.23
CA ALA A 289 -6.39 -16.26 -9.19
C ALA A 289 -5.15 -16.77 -9.93
N ILE A 290 -4.86 -16.24 -11.12
CA ILE A 290 -3.66 -16.65 -11.86
C ILE A 290 -2.41 -16.16 -11.13
N THR A 291 -2.42 -14.92 -10.64
CA THR A 291 -1.28 -14.35 -9.93
C THR A 291 -0.97 -15.11 -8.64
N LEU A 292 -1.99 -15.46 -7.84
CA LEU A 292 -1.77 -16.14 -6.57
C LEU A 292 -1.10 -17.50 -6.74
N VAL A 293 -1.50 -18.25 -7.77
CA VAL A 293 -0.96 -19.59 -8.07
C VAL A 293 0.47 -19.48 -8.59
N LEU A 294 0.71 -18.64 -9.61
CA LEU A 294 2.04 -18.49 -10.19
C LEU A 294 3.05 -17.92 -9.20
N ALA A 295 2.65 -16.93 -8.40
CA ALA A 295 3.50 -16.38 -7.35
C ALA A 295 3.81 -17.41 -6.25
N GLY A 296 2.83 -18.26 -5.90
CA GLY A 296 3.02 -19.34 -4.94
C GLY A 296 4.06 -20.36 -5.39
N PHE A 297 3.96 -20.87 -6.63
CA PHE A 297 4.96 -21.79 -7.19
C PHE A 297 6.33 -21.13 -7.33
N ALA A 298 6.38 -19.86 -7.76
CA ALA A 298 7.65 -19.13 -7.86
C ALA A 298 8.32 -18.94 -6.50
N ALA A 299 7.56 -18.74 -5.42
CA ALA A 299 8.10 -18.60 -4.06
C ALA A 299 8.81 -19.88 -3.57
N LEU A 300 8.33 -21.06 -3.93
CA LEU A 300 8.88 -22.36 -3.48
C LEU A 300 10.30 -22.63 -3.98
N VAL A 301 10.68 -22.01 -5.10
CA VAL A 301 11.98 -22.22 -5.75
C VAL A 301 12.96 -21.07 -5.51
N GLN A 302 12.57 -20.04 -4.74
CA GLN A 302 13.49 -18.95 -4.40
C GLN A 302 14.50 -19.39 -3.35
N THR A 303 15.76 -18.98 -3.54
CA THR A 303 16.87 -19.25 -2.63
C THR A 303 17.15 -18.10 -1.66
N ASP A 304 16.61 -16.92 -1.96
CA ASP A 304 16.79 -15.70 -1.20
C ASP A 304 15.57 -15.40 -0.31
N ILE A 305 15.82 -15.10 0.97
CA ILE A 305 14.75 -14.87 1.95
C ILE A 305 13.83 -13.68 1.59
N LYS A 306 14.37 -12.60 1.04
CA LYS A 306 13.58 -11.42 0.64
C LYS A 306 12.71 -11.75 -0.58
N ARG A 307 13.25 -12.50 -1.54
CA ARG A 307 12.50 -12.93 -2.73
C ARG A 307 11.36 -13.88 -2.37
N VAL A 308 11.57 -14.82 -1.45
CA VAL A 308 10.49 -15.68 -0.91
C VAL A 308 9.36 -14.82 -0.32
N LEU A 309 9.73 -13.82 0.49
CA LEU A 309 8.74 -12.92 1.10
C LEU A 309 8.05 -12.01 0.08
N ALA A 310 8.75 -11.59 -0.98
CA ALA A 310 8.19 -10.78 -2.06
C ALA A 310 7.16 -11.57 -2.88
N TYR A 311 7.48 -12.79 -3.32
CA TYR A 311 6.53 -13.63 -4.06
C TYR A 311 5.35 -14.09 -3.20
N SER A 312 5.56 -14.40 -1.92
CA SER A 312 4.43 -14.67 -1.03
C SER A 312 3.55 -13.43 -0.82
N THR A 313 4.10 -12.22 -0.88
CA THR A 313 3.30 -10.98 -0.87
C THR A 313 2.50 -10.87 -2.17
N MET A 314 3.12 -11.10 -3.33
CA MET A 314 2.41 -11.15 -4.62
C MET A 314 1.24 -12.14 -4.60
N SER A 315 1.45 -13.32 -4.00
CA SER A 315 0.41 -14.35 -3.87
C SER A 315 -0.74 -13.92 -2.97
N GLN A 316 -0.44 -13.32 -1.81
CA GLN A 316 -1.45 -12.86 -0.85
C GLN A 316 -2.31 -11.71 -1.40
N ILE A 317 -1.75 -10.84 -2.23
CA ILE A 317 -2.56 -9.83 -2.93
C ILE A 317 -3.38 -10.44 -4.06
N GLY A 318 -2.91 -11.51 -4.70
CA GLY A 318 -3.75 -12.29 -5.61
C GLY A 318 -5.00 -12.86 -4.91
N TYR A 319 -4.90 -13.26 -3.64
CA TYR A 319 -6.08 -13.63 -2.82
C TYR A 319 -7.03 -12.44 -2.59
N MET A 320 -6.49 -11.24 -2.34
CA MET A 320 -7.29 -10.03 -2.15
C MET A 320 -8.03 -9.66 -3.45
N PHE A 321 -7.34 -9.73 -4.59
CA PHE A 321 -7.95 -9.53 -5.92
C PHE A 321 -9.01 -10.58 -6.22
N LEU A 322 -8.77 -11.85 -5.87
CA LEU A 322 -9.77 -12.90 -6.02
C LEU A 322 -11.04 -12.58 -5.20
N ALA A 323 -10.87 -12.19 -3.94
CA ALA A 323 -11.98 -11.78 -3.07
C ALA A 323 -12.74 -10.58 -3.65
N LEU A 324 -12.04 -9.55 -4.11
CA LEU A 324 -12.65 -8.39 -4.77
C LEU A 324 -13.42 -8.76 -6.04
N GLY A 325 -12.90 -9.70 -6.83
CA GLY A 325 -13.54 -10.15 -8.06
C GLY A 325 -14.83 -10.94 -7.85
N VAL A 326 -14.95 -11.65 -6.72
CA VAL A 326 -16.18 -12.32 -6.29
C VAL A 326 -17.04 -11.47 -5.34
N GLN A 327 -16.79 -10.15 -5.30
CA GLN A 327 -17.53 -9.17 -4.50
C GLN A 327 -17.47 -9.40 -2.98
N ALA A 328 -16.42 -10.08 -2.49
CA ALA A 328 -16.14 -10.26 -1.06
C ALA A 328 -15.26 -9.09 -0.53
N TRP A 329 -15.79 -7.87 -0.60
CA TRP A 329 -15.08 -6.62 -0.28
C TRP A 329 -14.53 -6.58 1.14
N ASP A 330 -15.37 -6.91 2.12
CA ASP A 330 -14.98 -6.90 3.53
C ASP A 330 -13.88 -7.92 3.83
N ALA A 331 -13.94 -9.09 3.18
CA ALA A 331 -12.92 -10.13 3.30
C ALA A 331 -11.59 -9.66 2.72
N ALA A 332 -11.59 -9.00 1.54
CA ALA A 332 -10.38 -8.45 0.94
C ALA A 332 -9.72 -7.40 1.86
N ILE A 333 -10.49 -6.46 2.40
CA ILE A 333 -9.96 -5.39 3.26
C ILE A 333 -9.51 -5.91 4.63
N PHE A 334 -10.26 -6.85 5.21
CA PHE A 334 -9.82 -7.53 6.43
C PHE A 334 -8.52 -8.31 6.21
N HIS A 335 -8.41 -8.99 5.07
CA HIS A 335 -7.20 -9.70 4.67
C HIS A 335 -6.03 -8.72 4.45
N LEU A 336 -6.24 -7.58 3.80
CA LEU A 336 -5.23 -6.52 3.67
C LEU A 336 -4.70 -6.07 5.02
N MET A 337 -5.60 -5.78 5.96
CA MET A 337 -5.24 -5.31 7.29
C MET A 337 -4.38 -6.36 8.02
N THR A 338 -4.85 -7.60 8.10
CA THR A 338 -4.10 -8.69 8.75
C THR A 338 -2.76 -8.95 8.06
N HIS A 339 -2.75 -8.92 6.72
CA HIS A 339 -1.55 -9.03 5.90
C HIS A 339 -0.52 -7.94 6.17
N ALA A 340 -0.93 -6.69 6.33
CA ALA A 340 -0.01 -5.62 6.68
C ALA A 340 0.73 -5.93 8.00
N PHE A 341 0.03 -6.44 9.02
CA PHE A 341 0.66 -6.83 10.29
C PHE A 341 1.62 -8.01 10.16
N PHE A 342 1.16 -9.15 9.61
CA PHE A 342 2.02 -10.34 9.57
C PHE A 342 3.17 -10.20 8.57
N LYS A 343 2.99 -9.45 7.47
CA LYS A 343 4.10 -9.14 6.56
C LYS A 343 5.11 -8.20 7.17
N ALA A 344 4.67 -7.19 7.93
CA ALA A 344 5.61 -6.31 8.60
C ALA A 344 6.48 -7.13 9.54
N LEU A 345 5.86 -7.99 10.35
CA LEU A 345 6.56 -8.89 11.24
C LEU A 345 7.56 -9.80 10.51
N LEU A 346 7.16 -10.43 9.39
CA LEU A 346 8.03 -11.29 8.59
C LEU A 346 9.21 -10.54 7.98
N PHE A 347 8.98 -9.36 7.42
CA PHE A 347 10.03 -8.56 6.78
C PHE A 347 11.02 -8.00 7.82
N LEU A 348 10.54 -7.48 8.96
CA LEU A 348 11.39 -7.02 10.07
C LEU A 348 12.21 -8.18 10.67
N ALA A 349 11.58 -9.34 10.85
CA ALA A 349 12.26 -10.56 11.31
C ALA A 349 13.33 -10.99 10.30
N SER A 350 13.04 -11.00 9.00
CA SER A 350 14.02 -11.32 7.96
C SER A 350 15.20 -10.35 7.95
N GLY A 351 14.96 -9.05 8.15
CA GLY A 351 16.03 -8.05 8.27
C GLY A 351 16.96 -8.35 9.45
N SER A 352 16.38 -8.74 10.58
CA SER A 352 17.15 -9.16 11.77
C SER A 352 17.95 -10.44 11.52
N VAL A 353 17.39 -11.42 10.79
CA VAL A 353 18.10 -12.65 10.39
C VAL A 353 19.29 -12.33 9.48
N ILE A 354 19.08 -11.51 8.44
CA ILE A 354 20.13 -11.14 7.49
C ILE A 354 21.29 -10.44 8.20
N LEU A 355 20.97 -9.50 9.10
CA LEU A 355 21.99 -8.80 9.88
C LEU A 355 22.78 -9.76 10.79
N ALA A 356 22.08 -10.66 11.48
CA ALA A 356 22.72 -11.64 12.36
C ALA A 356 23.53 -12.71 11.61
N CYS A 357 23.22 -12.94 10.33
CA CYS A 357 23.99 -13.81 9.44
C CYS A 357 25.00 -13.03 8.58
N HIS A 358 25.48 -11.86 9.04
CA HIS A 358 26.51 -11.06 8.38
C HIS A 358 26.18 -10.71 6.92
N HIS A 359 24.95 -10.25 6.68
CA HIS A 359 24.42 -9.89 5.36
C HIS A 359 24.23 -11.06 4.37
N GLU A 360 24.33 -12.32 4.83
CA GLU A 360 23.92 -13.47 4.02
C GLU A 360 22.39 -13.45 3.84
N GLN A 361 21.93 -13.73 2.62
CA GLN A 361 20.50 -13.73 2.26
C GLN A 361 20.02 -15.10 1.73
N ASN A 362 20.95 -15.98 1.38
CA ASN A 362 20.64 -17.32 0.89
C ASN A 362 20.24 -18.25 2.05
N ILE A 363 19.01 -18.76 1.99
CA ILE A 363 18.42 -19.60 3.03
C ILE A 363 19.16 -20.92 3.25
N PHE A 364 19.85 -21.45 2.24
CA PHE A 364 20.60 -22.71 2.35
C PHE A 364 21.92 -22.56 3.10
N LYS A 365 22.41 -21.33 3.24
CA LYS A 365 23.60 -21.01 4.03
C LYS A 365 23.24 -20.55 5.45
N MET A 366 21.95 -20.39 5.74
CA MET A 366 21.42 -20.09 7.06
C MET A 366 21.01 -21.38 7.77
N GLY A 367 21.23 -21.48 9.08
CA GLY A 367 20.85 -22.66 9.84
C GLY A 367 21.00 -22.51 11.35
N GLY A 368 20.28 -23.34 12.12
CA GLY A 368 20.43 -23.42 13.58
C GLY A 368 19.93 -22.21 14.38
N LEU A 369 19.24 -21.26 13.76
CA LEU A 369 18.92 -19.95 14.37
C LEU A 369 17.89 -19.99 15.51
N ARG A 370 17.15 -21.10 15.68
CA ARG A 370 16.14 -21.24 16.76
C ARG A 370 16.73 -21.02 18.16
N LYS A 371 17.96 -21.50 18.39
CA LYS A 371 18.64 -21.36 19.70
C LYS A 371 19.41 -20.05 19.81
N SER A 372 19.97 -19.56 18.71
CA SER A 372 20.81 -18.35 18.70
C SER A 372 19.98 -17.07 18.82
N ILE A 373 18.82 -17.00 18.16
CA ILE A 373 17.98 -15.80 18.11
C ILE A 373 16.50 -16.18 18.34
N PRO A 374 16.13 -16.60 19.55
CA PRO A 374 14.81 -17.18 19.83
C PRO A 374 13.67 -16.19 19.59
N LEU A 375 13.88 -14.89 19.86
CA LEU A 375 12.87 -13.86 19.62
C LEU A 375 12.54 -13.75 18.12
N VAL A 376 13.57 -13.64 17.27
CA VAL A 376 13.38 -13.51 15.81
C VAL A 376 12.74 -14.77 15.24
N TYR A 377 13.11 -15.96 15.75
CA TYR A 377 12.45 -17.22 15.40
C TYR A 377 10.95 -17.20 15.75
N LEU A 378 10.58 -16.76 16.95
CA LEU A 378 9.18 -16.66 17.38
C LEU A 378 8.40 -15.63 16.55
N CYS A 379 8.99 -14.47 16.26
CA CYS A 379 8.40 -13.46 15.39
C CYS A 379 8.15 -14.01 13.98
N PHE A 380 9.14 -14.69 13.40
CA PHE A 380 9.03 -15.29 12.07
C PHE A 380 7.95 -16.38 12.04
N LEU A 381 7.91 -17.24 13.07
CA LEU A 381 6.89 -18.28 13.21
C LEU A 381 5.48 -17.71 13.37
N GLY A 382 5.33 -16.65 14.19
CA GLY A 382 4.05 -15.96 14.38
C GLY A 382 3.56 -15.31 13.09
N GLY A 383 4.43 -14.60 12.38
CA GLY A 383 4.11 -14.01 11.08
C GLY A 383 3.75 -15.05 10.02
N TRP A 384 4.48 -16.18 9.99
CA TRP A 384 4.18 -17.30 9.09
C TRP A 384 2.82 -17.94 9.37
N ARG A 385 2.50 -18.21 10.65
CA ARG A 385 1.18 -18.75 11.05
C ARG A 385 0.03 -17.81 10.66
N GLY A 386 0.22 -16.50 10.84
CA GLY A 386 -0.71 -15.49 10.38
C GLY A 386 -0.92 -15.54 8.85
N ALA A 387 0.17 -15.69 8.08
CA ALA A 387 0.12 -15.74 6.63
C ALA A 387 -0.52 -17.01 6.06
N VAL A 388 -0.35 -18.17 6.71
CA VAL A 388 -0.93 -19.45 6.27
C VAL A 388 -2.41 -19.56 6.66
N GLY A 389 -2.91 -18.67 7.53
CA GLY A 389 -4.27 -18.75 8.04
C GLY A 389 -4.48 -20.00 8.89
N SER A 390 -3.47 -20.40 9.68
CA SER A 390 -3.63 -21.56 10.57
C SER A 390 -4.74 -21.23 11.57
N ALA A 391 -5.92 -21.84 11.37
CA ALA A 391 -6.99 -21.80 12.33
C ALA A 391 -6.43 -22.36 13.64
N ALA A 392 -6.14 -21.47 14.58
CA ALA A 392 -5.89 -21.87 15.94
C ALA A 392 -7.24 -22.39 16.43
N ASP A 393 -7.42 -23.69 16.33
CA ASP A 393 -8.52 -24.43 16.93
C ASP A 393 -8.31 -24.37 18.46
N TYR A 394 -8.60 -23.20 19.03
CA TYR A 394 -8.42 -22.86 20.45
C TYR A 394 -9.32 -23.71 21.37
N ARG A 395 -10.12 -24.64 20.83
CA ARG A 395 -10.97 -25.56 21.60
C ARG A 395 -10.28 -26.82 22.11
N ARG A 396 -9.01 -27.11 21.77
CA ARG A 396 -8.31 -28.35 22.19
C ARG A 396 -7.02 -28.18 22.97
N LEU A 397 -6.71 -26.98 23.47
CA LEU A 397 -5.55 -26.74 24.36
C LEU A 397 -5.96 -26.28 25.77
N LEU A 398 -7.25 -26.31 26.10
CA LEU A 398 -7.80 -26.06 27.44
C LEU A 398 -8.94 -27.04 27.79
N GLN A 399 -8.85 -28.27 27.29
CA GLN A 399 -9.48 -29.48 27.85
C GLN A 399 -8.40 -30.56 27.85
#